data_AF-T1GZY9-F1
#
_entry.id   AF-T1GZY9-F1
#
_cell.length_a   1.000
_cell.length_b   1.000
_cell.length_c   1.000
_cell.angle_alpha   90.00
_cell.angle_beta   90.00
_cell.angle_gamma   90.00
#
_symmetry.space_group_name_H-M   'P 1'
#
loop_
_entity.id
_entity.type
_entity.pdbx_description
1 polymer ?
#
loop_
_entity_poly.entity_id
_entity_poly.type
_entity_poly.pdbx_seq_one_letter_code
_entity_poly.pdbx_strand_id
1 'polypeptide(L)'
;MEPPPPPRVNFTKILCNSRTGQRNIIDKLAEFVARNGPEFESITKRKQQGNPKFEFLYGGEDYQYYKYRVAMEQAMLKNPQNVPQQPVFNSGVQNGGATVTPSDISNLTSQIETMKIQQHTLREQIQQSERNLTAQHTALMKQQTKQIEDAIVSAQNETLQAQADENGVDLTEFDGILQPIIDSCTKDSISAVPFLDT
;
A
#
# COMPACT_ATOMS: atom_id res chain seq x y z
N MET A 1 -41.01 13.23 -47.10
CA MET A 1 -40.77 13.26 -45.65
C MET A 1 -39.69 12.25 -45.36
N GLU A 2 -38.46 12.72 -45.16
CA GLU A 2 -37.31 11.88 -44.82
C GLU A 2 -37.19 11.80 -43.28
N PRO A 3 -36.91 10.63 -42.68
CA PRO A 3 -36.80 10.49 -41.24
C PRO A 3 -35.61 11.29 -40.69
N PRO A 4 -35.68 11.78 -39.43
CA PRO A 4 -34.59 12.55 -38.84
C PRO A 4 -33.32 11.69 -38.73
N PRO A 5 -32.13 12.27 -38.99
CA PRO A 5 -30.88 11.54 -38.89
C PRO A 5 -30.62 11.10 -37.44
N PRO A 6 -30.03 9.90 -37.22
CA PRO A 6 -29.73 9.42 -35.88
C PRO A 6 -28.74 10.36 -35.16
N PRO A 7 -28.82 10.45 -33.81
CA PRO A 7 -27.90 11.26 -33.04
C PRO A 7 -26.46 10.76 -33.27
N ARG A 8 -25.61 11.66 -33.77
CA ARG A 8 -24.17 11.40 -33.89
C ARG A 8 -23.60 11.24 -32.49
N VAL A 9 -23.26 10.01 -32.11
CA VAL A 9 -22.37 9.76 -30.98
C VAL A 9 -21.02 10.40 -31.30
N ASN A 10 -20.71 11.50 -30.59
CA ASN A 10 -19.43 12.20 -30.74
C ASN A 10 -18.30 11.33 -30.15
N PHE A 11 -17.70 10.49 -31.00
CA PHE A 11 -16.50 9.70 -30.71
C PHE A 11 -15.29 10.54 -30.26
N THR A 12 -15.35 11.86 -30.42
CA THR A 12 -14.33 12.82 -29.96
C THR A 12 -14.22 12.92 -28.42
N LYS A 13 -15.13 12.30 -27.65
CA LYS A 13 -14.99 12.19 -26.19
C LYS A 13 -13.99 11.12 -25.72
N ILE A 14 -13.52 10.22 -26.60
CA ILE A 14 -12.84 8.99 -26.15
C ILE A 14 -11.31 9.01 -26.23
N LEU A 15 -10.61 9.91 -26.95
CA LEU A 15 -9.14 9.77 -27.08
C LEU A 15 -8.24 11.03 -27.03
N CYS A 16 -8.73 12.26 -27.16
CA CYS A 16 -7.84 13.32 -27.68
C CYS A 16 -7.81 14.70 -27.01
N ASN A 17 -8.33 14.90 -25.79
CA ASN A 17 -8.18 16.21 -25.13
C ASN A 17 -7.41 16.15 -23.80
N SER A 18 -6.09 16.31 -23.92
CA SER A 18 -5.19 16.86 -22.87
C SER A 18 -4.63 15.93 -21.79
N ARG A 19 -4.07 14.75 -22.15
CA ARG A 19 -3.26 13.95 -21.20
C ARG A 19 -2.10 14.74 -20.58
N THR A 20 -1.58 15.77 -21.26
CA THR A 20 -0.55 16.68 -20.74
C THR A 20 -1.13 17.80 -19.87
N GLY A 21 -2.20 18.46 -20.29
CA GLY A 21 -2.81 19.56 -19.54
C GLY A 21 -3.50 19.11 -18.26
N GLN A 22 -4.14 17.94 -18.27
CA GLN A 22 -4.77 17.36 -17.08
C GLN A 22 -3.73 16.94 -16.05
N ARG A 23 -2.62 16.32 -16.48
CA ARG A 23 -1.49 15.99 -15.60
C ARG A 23 -0.86 17.24 -14.97
N ASN A 24 -0.70 18.32 -15.70
CA ASN A 24 -0.18 19.57 -15.13
C ASN A 24 -1.07 20.13 -14.01
N ILE A 25 -2.40 20.00 -14.14
CA ILE A 25 -3.34 20.42 -13.09
C ILE A 25 -3.22 19.50 -11.87
N ILE A 26 -3.11 18.20 -12.11
CA ILE A 26 -2.90 17.19 -11.07
C ILE A 26 -1.60 17.47 -10.30
N ASP A 27 -0.50 17.75 -11.00
CA ASP A 27 0.81 18.02 -10.40
C ASP A 27 0.78 19.26 -9.52
N LYS A 28 0.20 20.37 -10.02
CA LYS A 28 0.06 21.60 -9.24
C LYS A 28 -0.82 21.43 -8.02
N LEU A 29 -1.92 20.69 -8.16
CA LEU A 29 -2.80 20.42 -7.03
C LEU A 29 -2.11 19.51 -6.00
N ALA A 30 -1.38 18.50 -6.46
CA ALA A 30 -0.65 17.58 -5.61
C ALA A 30 0.43 18.29 -4.78
N GLU A 31 1.20 19.18 -5.41
CA GLU A 31 2.20 20.03 -4.73
C GLU A 31 1.52 20.91 -3.66
N PHE A 32 0.40 21.55 -4.02
CA PHE A 32 -0.35 22.41 -3.11
C PHE A 32 -0.92 21.65 -1.91
N VAL A 33 -1.53 20.48 -2.13
CA VAL A 33 -2.09 19.64 -1.07
C VAL A 33 -0.99 19.02 -0.20
N ALA A 34 0.14 18.62 -0.79
CA ALA A 34 1.27 18.10 -0.03
C ALA A 34 1.86 19.13 0.93
N ARG A 35 1.91 20.40 0.52
CA ARG A 35 2.44 21.51 1.34
C ARG A 35 1.46 22.01 2.41
N ASN A 36 0.17 22.09 2.08
CA ASN A 36 -0.84 22.71 2.94
C ASN A 36 -1.71 21.70 3.71
N GLY A 37 -1.61 20.41 3.39
CA GLY A 37 -2.34 19.33 4.05
C GLY A 37 -3.63 18.89 3.33
N PRO A 38 -4.18 17.72 3.72
CA PRO A 38 -5.32 17.09 3.05
C PRO A 38 -6.64 17.88 3.13
N GLU A 39 -6.79 18.80 4.09
CA GLU A 39 -7.96 19.69 4.17
C GLU A 39 -8.15 20.54 2.90
N PHE A 40 -7.05 20.91 2.25
CA PHE A 40 -7.09 21.67 1.01
C PHE A 40 -7.59 20.84 -0.18
N GLU A 41 -7.42 19.52 -0.15
CA GLU A 41 -8.07 18.63 -1.11
C GLU A 41 -9.59 18.65 -0.92
N SER A 42 -10.06 18.48 0.31
CA SER A 42 -11.50 18.52 0.65
C SER A 42 -12.16 19.83 0.24
N ILE A 43 -11.48 20.96 0.46
CA ILE A 43 -11.96 22.29 0.04
C ILE A 43 -12.01 22.40 -1.49
N THR A 44 -10.95 21.98 -2.18
CA THR A 44 -10.87 22.04 -3.65
C THR A 44 -11.94 21.16 -4.28
N LYS A 45 -12.15 19.96 -3.74
CA LYS A 45 -13.21 19.04 -4.13
C LYS A 45 -14.57 19.73 -4.02
N ARG A 46 -14.94 20.28 -2.86
CA ARG A 46 -16.23 20.98 -2.69
C ARG A 46 -16.40 22.18 -3.64
N LYS A 47 -15.35 22.99 -3.84
CA LYS A 47 -15.41 24.20 -4.67
C LYS A 47 -15.44 23.92 -6.17
N GLN A 48 -14.85 22.82 -6.62
CA GLN A 48 -14.73 22.46 -8.04
C GLN A 48 -15.66 21.31 -8.44
N GLN A 49 -16.71 21.07 -7.64
CA GLN A 49 -17.72 20.08 -7.96
C GLN A 49 -18.41 20.41 -9.28
N GLY A 50 -18.46 19.42 -10.19
CA GLY A 50 -19.01 19.59 -11.54
C GLY A 50 -18.04 20.21 -12.56
N ASN A 51 -16.80 20.52 -12.17
CA ASN A 51 -15.77 20.96 -13.10
C ASN A 51 -15.00 19.74 -13.69
N PRO A 52 -15.06 19.50 -15.01
CA PRO A 52 -14.39 18.35 -15.63
C PRO A 52 -12.86 18.37 -15.45
N LYS A 53 -12.26 19.55 -15.21
CA LYS A 53 -10.82 19.65 -14.93
C LYS A 53 -10.40 19.04 -13.59
N PHE A 54 -11.32 18.95 -12.63
CA PHE A 54 -11.10 18.39 -11.29
C PHE A 54 -11.88 17.09 -11.06
N GLU A 55 -12.45 16.52 -12.12
CA GLU A 55 -13.24 15.28 -12.05
C GLU A 55 -12.42 14.11 -11.49
N PHE A 56 -11.10 14.11 -11.73
CA PHE A 56 -10.17 13.11 -11.18
C PHE A 56 -10.17 13.04 -9.64
N LEU A 57 -10.61 14.08 -8.92
CA LEU A 57 -10.74 14.06 -7.45
C LEU A 57 -11.89 13.18 -6.95
N TYR A 58 -12.80 12.79 -7.85
CA TYR A 58 -13.97 11.96 -7.55
C TYR A 58 -13.81 10.51 -8.05
N GLY A 59 -12.68 10.18 -8.65
CA GLY A 59 -12.38 8.84 -9.19
C GLY A 59 -11.85 8.90 -10.62
N GLY A 60 -11.77 7.74 -11.27
CA GLY A 60 -11.27 7.61 -12.65
C GLY A 60 -9.79 7.24 -12.75
N GLU A 61 -9.28 7.19 -13.99
CA GLU A 61 -7.93 6.72 -14.35
C GLU A 61 -6.83 7.59 -13.70
N ASP A 62 -7.04 8.91 -13.63
CA ASP A 62 -6.07 9.88 -13.12
C ASP A 62 -6.04 10.00 -11.59
N TYR A 63 -7.03 9.43 -10.88
CA TYR A 63 -7.09 9.54 -9.41
C TYR A 63 -5.93 8.83 -8.72
N GLN A 64 -5.51 7.66 -9.24
CA GLN A 64 -4.35 6.94 -8.70
C GLN A 64 -3.05 7.73 -8.91
N TYR A 65 -2.91 8.37 -10.08
CA TYR A 65 -1.78 9.23 -10.39
C TYR A 65 -1.72 10.44 -9.44
N TYR A 66 -2.85 11.10 -9.20
CA TYR A 66 -2.95 12.20 -8.22
C TYR A 66 -2.50 11.77 -6.81
N LYS A 67 -3.01 10.65 -6.28
CA LYS A 67 -2.62 10.14 -4.96
C LYS A 67 -1.13 9.83 -4.88
N TYR A 68 -0.57 9.21 -5.92
CA TYR A 68 0.86 8.94 -6.02
C TYR A 68 1.68 10.23 -5.97
N ARG A 69 1.29 11.26 -6.74
CA ARG A 69 1.95 12.56 -6.76
C ARG A 69 1.90 13.24 -5.39
N VAL A 70 0.74 13.27 -4.73
CA VAL A 70 0.60 13.85 -3.37
C VAL A 70 1.52 13.13 -2.38
N ALA A 71 1.55 11.80 -2.38
CA ALA A 71 2.40 11.02 -1.49
C ALA A 71 3.89 11.28 -1.74
N MET A 72 4.29 11.39 -3.01
CA MET A 72 5.68 11.67 -3.38
C MET A 72 6.12 13.06 -2.93
N GLU A 73 5.31 14.10 -3.16
CA GLU A 73 5.59 15.46 -2.70
C GLU A 73 5.64 15.53 -1.16
N GLN A 74 4.72 14.88 -0.45
CA GLN A 74 4.74 14.82 1.01
C GLN A 74 6.00 14.10 1.55
N ALA A 75 6.47 13.06 0.86
CA ALA A 75 7.70 12.37 1.22
C ALA A 75 8.94 13.26 1.01
N MET A 76 8.98 14.05 -0.07
CA MET A 76 10.04 15.02 -0.33
C MET A 76 10.11 16.10 0.76
N LEU A 77 8.97 16.59 1.25
CA LEU A 77 8.92 17.57 2.34
C LEU A 77 9.39 17.00 3.69
N LYS A 78 9.13 15.71 3.95
CA LYS A 78 9.49 15.04 5.21
C LYS A 78 10.94 14.56 5.24
N ASN A 79 11.59 14.39 4.09
CA ASN A 79 12.95 13.87 4.00
C ASN A 79 13.73 14.48 2.82
N PRO A 80 14.35 15.68 2.99
CA PRO A 80 15.08 16.35 1.91
C PRO A 80 16.37 15.64 1.43
N GLN A 81 16.68 14.44 1.93
CA GLN A 81 17.91 13.70 1.59
C GLN A 81 17.74 12.55 0.57
N ASN A 82 16.54 12.27 0.06
CA ASN A 82 16.33 11.19 -0.91
C ASN A 82 16.07 11.67 -2.35
N VAL A 83 16.78 12.73 -2.76
CA VAL A 83 16.96 13.02 -4.17
C VAL A 83 17.94 11.99 -4.72
N PRO A 84 17.65 11.24 -5.81
CA PRO A 84 18.69 10.64 -6.61
C PRO A 84 19.49 11.82 -7.17
N GLN A 85 20.59 12.19 -6.51
CA GLN A 85 21.58 13.07 -7.11
C GLN A 85 22.08 12.33 -8.34
N GLN A 86 21.66 12.80 -9.52
CA GLN A 86 22.36 12.41 -10.73
C GLN A 86 23.83 12.79 -10.55
N PRO A 87 24.78 11.89 -10.79
CA PRO A 87 26.18 12.24 -10.74
C PRO A 87 26.43 13.31 -11.79
N VAL A 88 26.82 14.50 -11.34
CA VAL A 88 27.37 15.53 -12.22
C VAL A 88 28.72 14.99 -12.69
N PHE A 89 28.73 14.34 -13.86
CA PHE A 89 29.98 14.04 -14.56
C PHE A 89 30.53 15.37 -15.09
N ASN A 90 31.46 15.96 -14.34
CA ASN A 90 32.24 17.08 -14.84
C ASN A 90 33.30 16.53 -15.81
N SER A 91 32.90 16.30 -17.06
CA SER A 91 33.80 15.88 -18.14
C SER A 91 34.70 17.04 -18.58
N GLY A 92 35.65 17.41 -17.74
CA GLY A 92 36.81 18.22 -18.12
C GLY A 92 37.85 17.32 -18.79
N VAL A 93 37.68 17.00 -20.07
CA VAL A 93 38.71 16.30 -20.85
C VAL A 93 39.77 17.33 -21.23
N GLN A 94 40.84 17.44 -20.43
CA GLN A 94 42.07 18.11 -20.84
C GLN A 94 43.08 17.05 -21.30
N ASN A 95 43.36 17.09 -22.59
CA ASN A 95 44.32 16.26 -23.28
C ASN A 95 45.73 16.82 -23.00
N GLY A 96 46.53 16.11 -22.18
CA GLY A 96 47.92 16.47 -21.90
C GLY A 96 48.52 15.50 -20.89
N GLY A 97 49.62 14.84 -21.25
CA GLY A 97 50.25 13.76 -20.48
C GLY A 97 50.45 14.07 -19.00
N ALA A 98 49.90 13.22 -18.13
CA ALA A 98 49.93 13.41 -16.68
C ALA A 98 51.00 12.53 -16.03
N THR A 99 52.03 13.16 -15.47
CA THR A 99 52.73 12.60 -14.31
C THR A 99 51.79 12.71 -13.11
N VAL A 100 51.24 11.59 -12.67
CA VAL A 100 50.33 11.52 -11.50
C VAL A 100 51.12 11.96 -10.27
N THR A 101 50.70 13.03 -9.60
CA THR A 101 51.36 13.44 -8.35
C THR A 101 50.80 12.63 -7.18
N PRO A 102 51.62 12.28 -6.17
CA PRO A 102 51.14 11.52 -4.99
C PRO A 102 49.96 12.16 -4.26
N SER A 103 49.83 13.49 -4.37
CA SER A 103 48.77 14.32 -3.81
C SER A 103 47.40 14.06 -4.45
N ASP A 104 47.36 13.77 -5.75
CA ASP A 104 46.12 13.48 -6.47
C ASP A 104 45.58 12.09 -6.11
N ILE A 105 46.49 11.14 -5.88
CA ILE A 105 46.15 9.75 -5.51
C ILE A 105 45.52 9.69 -4.12
N SER A 106 46.04 10.45 -3.14
CA SER A 106 45.49 10.47 -1.79
C SER A 106 44.08 11.10 -1.75
N ASN A 107 43.85 12.16 -2.54
CA ASN A 107 42.56 12.81 -2.63
C ASN A 107 41.51 11.88 -3.28
N LEU A 108 41.86 11.20 -4.37
CA LEU A 108 41.01 10.18 -5.00
C LEU A 108 40.69 9.02 -4.05
N THR A 109 41.66 8.56 -3.27
CA THR A 109 41.48 7.45 -2.32
C THR A 109 40.47 7.82 -1.23
N SER A 110 40.56 9.03 -0.68
CA SER A 110 39.61 9.53 0.32
C SER A 110 38.19 9.69 -0.25
N GLN A 111 38.07 10.10 -1.51
CA GLN A 111 36.79 10.24 -2.19
C GLN A 111 36.16 8.86 -2.48
N ILE A 112 36.96 7.87 -2.87
CA ILE A 112 36.51 6.48 -3.05
C ILE A 112 35.99 5.89 -1.74
N GLU A 113 36.66 6.14 -0.62
CA GLU A 113 36.22 5.67 0.69
C GLU A 113 34.88 6.30 1.09
N THR A 114 34.73 7.60 0.87
CA THR A 114 33.47 8.31 1.13
C THR A 114 32.32 7.75 0.27
N MET A 115 32.56 7.49 -1.02
CA MET A 115 31.56 6.89 -1.91
C MET A 115 31.20 5.46 -1.50
N LYS A 116 32.15 4.67 -0.98
CA LYS A 116 31.88 3.33 -0.46
C LYS A 116 30.96 3.37 0.77
N ILE A 117 31.21 4.31 1.69
CA ILE A 117 30.36 4.50 2.87
C ILE A 117 28.95 4.90 2.43
N GLN A 118 28.80 5.84 1.50
CA GLN A 118 27.49 6.24 0.97
C GLN A 118 26.76 5.06 0.30
N GLN A 119 27.45 4.27 -0.51
CA GLN A 119 26.88 3.08 -1.13
C GLN A 119 26.40 2.07 -0.07
N HIS A 120 27.17 1.88 0.99
CA HIS A 120 26.80 0.98 2.08
C HIS A 120 25.54 1.48 2.79
N THR A 121 25.49 2.76 3.17
CA THR A 121 24.32 3.37 3.81
C THR A 121 23.06 3.25 2.95
N LEU A 122 23.16 3.49 1.64
CA LEU A 122 22.01 3.35 0.74
C LEU A 122 21.53 1.90 0.65
N ARG A 123 22.45 0.92 0.62
CA ARG A 123 22.08 -0.50 0.62
C ARG A 123 21.34 -0.90 1.89
N GLU A 124 21.75 -0.38 3.04
CA GLU A 124 21.05 -0.61 4.31
C GLU A 124 19.65 0.00 4.30
N GLN A 125 19.49 1.21 3.77
CA GLN A 125 18.18 1.85 3.65
C GLN A 125 17.24 1.07 2.74
N ILE A 126 17.73 0.59 1.59
CA ILE A 126 16.96 -0.27 0.68
C ILE A 126 16.51 -1.52 1.43
N GLN A 127 17.45 -2.21 2.07
CA GLN A 127 17.15 -3.45 2.80
C GLN A 127 16.13 -3.22 3.92
N GLN A 128 16.24 -2.11 4.65
CA GLN A 128 15.28 -1.76 5.68
C GLN A 128 13.90 -1.45 5.11
N SER A 129 13.84 -0.74 3.97
CA SER A 129 12.58 -0.45 3.30
C SER A 129 11.89 -1.72 2.79
N GLU A 130 12.65 -2.69 2.28
CA GLU A 130 12.14 -3.99 1.82
C GLU A 130 11.58 -4.82 2.98
N ARG A 131 12.26 -4.82 4.13
CA ARG A 131 11.74 -5.46 5.35
C ARG A 131 10.43 -4.82 5.80
N ASN A 132 10.37 -3.50 5.81
CA ASN A 132 9.16 -2.77 6.22
C ASN A 132 7.99 -3.06 5.27
N LEU A 133 8.23 -3.06 3.96
CA LEU A 133 7.21 -3.36 2.95
C LEU A 133 6.72 -4.81 3.06
N THR A 134 7.64 -5.77 3.21
CA THR A 134 7.32 -7.19 3.36
C THR A 134 6.50 -7.44 4.62
N ALA A 135 6.85 -6.79 5.74
CA ALA A 135 6.10 -6.88 6.98
C ALA A 135 4.66 -6.34 6.81
N GLN A 136 4.50 -5.19 6.16
CA GLN A 136 3.18 -4.61 5.89
C GLN A 136 2.33 -5.53 5.00
N HIS A 137 2.91 -6.04 3.91
CA HIS A 137 2.23 -6.98 3.02
C HIS A 137 1.80 -8.25 3.77
N THR A 138 2.69 -8.80 4.60
CA THR A 138 2.42 -10.01 5.38
C THR A 138 1.30 -9.79 6.39
N ALA A 139 1.31 -8.66 7.10
CA ALA A 139 0.25 -8.32 8.05
C ALA A 139 -1.12 -8.18 7.36
N LEU A 140 -1.16 -7.52 6.21
CA LEU A 140 -2.38 -7.36 5.42
C LEU A 140 -2.91 -8.71 4.93
N MET A 141 -2.04 -9.55 4.36
CA MET A 141 -2.42 -10.87 3.87
C MET A 141 -2.93 -11.76 5.00
N LYS A 142 -2.22 -11.78 6.13
CA LYS A 142 -2.67 -12.51 7.33
C LYS A 142 -4.04 -12.03 7.81
N GLN A 143 -4.30 -10.72 7.77
CA GLN A 143 -5.59 -10.16 8.14
C GLN A 143 -6.70 -10.55 7.15
N GLN A 144 -6.40 -10.61 5.85
CA GLN A 144 -7.36 -11.09 4.84
C GLN A 144 -7.66 -12.58 5.01
N THR A 145 -6.64 -13.42 5.19
CA THR A 145 -6.83 -14.86 5.45
C THR A 145 -7.68 -15.08 6.69
N LYS A 146 -7.41 -14.35 7.78
CA LYS A 146 -8.21 -14.45 9.00
C LYS A 146 -9.68 -14.06 8.76
N GLN A 147 -9.94 -12.97 8.04
CA GLN A 147 -11.32 -12.57 7.72
C GLN A 147 -12.06 -13.64 6.89
N ILE A 148 -11.36 -14.31 5.98
CA ILE A 148 -11.94 -15.42 5.20
C ILE A 148 -12.25 -16.60 6.11
N GLU A 149 -11.31 -17.00 6.98
CA GLU A 149 -11.51 -18.08 7.95
C GLU A 149 -12.69 -17.81 8.88
N ASP A 150 -12.75 -16.62 9.49
CA ASP A 150 -13.83 -16.22 10.39
C ASP A 150 -15.19 -16.22 9.66
N ALA A 151 -15.24 -15.75 8.42
CA ALA A 151 -16.46 -15.74 7.61
C ALA A 151 -16.93 -17.15 7.23
N ILE A 152 -15.99 -18.05 6.88
CA ILE A 152 -16.31 -19.45 6.58
C ILE A 152 -16.88 -20.13 7.81
N VAL A 153 -16.22 -19.99 8.97
CA VAL A 153 -16.68 -20.60 10.23
C VAL A 153 -18.05 -20.05 10.61
N SER A 154 -18.25 -18.73 10.50
CA SER A 154 -19.54 -18.11 10.79
C SER A 154 -20.65 -18.66 9.90
N ALA A 155 -20.42 -18.78 8.59
CA ALA A 155 -21.41 -19.29 7.64
C ALA A 155 -21.72 -20.78 7.87
N GLN A 156 -20.70 -21.57 8.22
CA GLN A 156 -20.88 -22.97 8.60
C GLN A 156 -21.72 -23.10 9.86
N ASN A 157 -21.45 -22.29 10.88
CA ASN A 157 -22.21 -22.32 12.13
C ASN A 157 -23.66 -21.87 11.94
N GLU A 158 -23.90 -20.84 11.12
CA GLU A 158 -25.25 -20.41 10.76
C GLU A 158 -26.01 -21.50 10.00
N THR A 159 -25.34 -22.20 9.08
CA THR A 159 -25.92 -23.35 8.36
C THR A 159 -26.25 -24.49 9.33
N LEU A 160 -25.34 -24.81 10.25
CA LEU A 160 -25.52 -25.86 11.24
C LEU A 160 -26.70 -25.54 12.17
N GLN A 161 -26.78 -24.30 12.65
CA GLN A 161 -27.88 -23.84 13.50
C GLN A 161 -29.22 -23.93 12.76
N ALA A 162 -29.29 -23.48 11.50
CA ALA A 162 -30.50 -23.58 10.71
C ALA A 162 -30.97 -25.03 10.51
N GLN A 163 -30.03 -25.95 10.27
CA GLN A 163 -30.33 -27.38 10.18
C GLN A 163 -30.76 -27.98 11.51
N ALA A 164 -30.16 -27.54 12.62
CA ALA A 164 -30.55 -27.99 13.95
C ALA A 164 -31.98 -27.55 14.26
N ASP A 165 -32.32 -26.29 13.98
CA ASP A 165 -33.66 -25.72 14.15
C ASP A 165 -34.70 -26.45 13.28
N GLU A 166 -34.38 -26.75 12.02
CA GLU A 166 -35.25 -27.52 11.11
C GLU A 166 -35.57 -28.92 11.65
N ASN A 167 -34.58 -29.56 12.30
CA ASN A 167 -34.73 -30.88 12.90
C ASN A 167 -35.22 -30.83 14.36
N GLY A 168 -35.53 -29.65 14.91
CA GLY A 168 -35.97 -29.46 16.29
C GLY A 168 -34.90 -29.79 17.34
N VAL A 169 -33.62 -29.65 16.99
CA VAL A 169 -32.47 -29.89 17.86
C VAL A 169 -32.00 -28.56 18.45
N ASP A 170 -32.12 -28.40 19.77
CA ASP A 170 -31.58 -27.23 20.48
C ASP A 170 -30.10 -27.47 20.85
N LEU A 171 -29.20 -26.85 20.09
CA LEU A 171 -27.76 -26.93 20.34
C LEU A 171 -27.35 -26.27 21.66
N THR A 172 -28.12 -25.31 22.19
CA THR A 172 -27.78 -24.62 23.43
C THR A 172 -28.09 -25.46 24.66
N GLU A 173 -29.15 -26.28 24.62
CA GLU A 173 -29.44 -27.28 25.65
C GLU A 173 -28.35 -28.35 25.68
N PHE A 174 -27.94 -28.81 24.49
CA PHE A 174 -26.86 -29.79 24.36
C PHE A 174 -25.53 -29.26 24.93
N ASP A 175 -25.17 -28.01 24.62
CA ASP A 175 -23.96 -27.36 25.15
C ASP A 175 -24.04 -27.21 26.68
N GLY A 176 -25.23 -26.88 27.21
CA GLY A 176 -25.46 -26.83 28.66
C GLY A 176 -25.27 -28.16 29.39
N ILE A 177 -25.56 -29.29 28.71
CA ILE A 177 -25.30 -30.64 29.24
C ILE A 177 -23.82 -31.03 29.07
N LEU A 178 -23.17 -30.62 27.98
CA LEU A 178 -21.77 -30.93 27.72
C LEU A 178 -20.81 -30.14 28.61
N GLN A 179 -21.11 -28.87 28.90
CA GLN A 179 -20.16 -27.99 29.57
C GLN A 179 -19.69 -28.50 30.94
N PRO A 180 -20.56 -29.03 31.83
CA PRO A 180 -20.15 -29.68 33.06
C PRO A 180 -19.24 -30.89 32.83
N ILE A 181 -19.46 -31.66 31.77
CA ILE A 181 -18.63 -32.82 31.41
C ILE A 181 -17.27 -32.33 30.93
N ILE A 182 -17.21 -31.35 30.04
CA ILE A 182 -15.97 -30.73 29.54
C ILE A 182 -15.14 -30.17 30.70
N ASP A 183 -15.78 -29.42 31.61
CA ASP A 183 -15.12 -28.81 32.77
C ASP A 183 -14.67 -29.86 33.80
N SER A 184 -15.40 -30.98 33.92
CA SER A 184 -15.00 -32.12 34.77
C SER A 184 -13.93 -33.00 34.12
N CYS A 185 -13.80 -32.97 32.80
CA CYS A 185 -12.78 -33.68 32.02
C CYS A 185 -11.43 -32.98 32.12
N THR A 186 -10.92 -32.85 33.34
CA THR A 186 -9.53 -32.48 33.56
C THR A 186 -8.63 -33.70 33.39
N LYS A 187 -7.41 -33.47 32.90
CA LYS A 187 -6.38 -34.51 32.71
C LYS A 187 -6.15 -35.32 34.00
N ASP A 188 -6.21 -34.67 35.16
CA ASP A 188 -6.04 -35.27 36.48
C ASP A 188 -7.20 -36.23 36.83
N SER A 189 -8.45 -35.87 36.52
CA SER A 189 -9.63 -36.71 36.75
C SER A 189 -9.66 -37.99 35.92
N ILE A 190 -9.10 -37.97 34.69
CA ILE A 190 -9.02 -39.14 33.80
C ILE A 190 -7.86 -40.06 34.21
N SER A 191 -6.74 -39.49 34.69
CA SER A 191 -5.56 -40.26 35.11
C SER A 191 -5.65 -40.85 36.52
N ALA A 192 -6.56 -40.37 37.36
CA ALA A 192 -6.69 -40.79 38.76
C ALA A 192 -7.53 -42.06 38.97
N VAL A 193 -8.06 -42.68 37.90
CA VAL A 193 -8.70 -43.99 38.02
C VAL A 193 -7.60 -45.01 38.31
N PRO A 194 -7.51 -45.58 39.53
CA PRO A 194 -6.50 -46.59 39.79
C PRO A 194 -6.83 -47.78 38.90
N PHE A 195 -5.93 -48.10 37.97
CA PHE A 195 -5.92 -49.41 37.32
C PHE A 195 -5.96 -50.45 38.45
N LEU A 196 -7.11 -51.08 38.64
CA LEU A 196 -7.23 -52.29 39.44
C LEU A 196 -6.48 -53.36 38.64
N ASP A 197 -5.19 -53.50 38.92
CA ASP A 197 -4.39 -54.65 38.48
C ASP A 197 -5.10 -55.89 39.06
N THR A 198 -5.70 -56.68 38.16
CA THR A 198 -6.33 -57.97 38.45
C THR A 198 -5.50 -59.06 37.82
#